data_AF-A0A7X4DP91-F1
#
_entry.id   AF-A0A7X4DP91-F1
#
_cell.length_a   1.000
_cell.length_b   1.000
_cell.length_c   1.000
_cell.angle_alpha   90.00
_cell.angle_beta   90.00
_cell.angle_gamma   90.00
#
_symmetry.space_group_name_H-M   'P 1'
#
loop_
_entity.id
_entity.type
_entity.pdbx_description
1 polymer ?
#
loop_
_entity_poly.entity_id
_entity_poly.type
_entity_poly.pdbx_seq_one_letter_code
_entity_poly.pdbx_strand_id
1 'polypeptide(L)'
;MAFEPEVLAPGHTRAVTGADTIREVLTDYRDAIRHITRETRVGMDAGRTIDDLAHSIELPPELAEKPHLREYYGRVDFAVRAYFVGTVGWFDGNPTSLSPLSPADEAHRFIELAGGPEAVLAAVEKARTEGDYQWALQLIDRLILAGEGGESAKAIKALLLRLHARAQINCPTRHYYIQSAKELEQG
;
A
#
# COMPACT_ATOMS: atom_id res chain seq x y z
N MET A 1 26.90 -5.30 20.02
CA MET A 1 26.13 -4.61 21.08
C MET A 1 26.90 -4.73 22.37
N ALA A 2 27.16 -3.63 23.09
CA ALA A 2 28.03 -3.63 24.27
C ALA A 2 27.36 -4.13 25.57
N PHE A 3 26.03 -4.21 25.60
CA PHE A 3 25.25 -4.51 26.82
C PHE A 3 24.94 -6.00 27.04
N GLU A 4 25.07 -6.83 26.00
CA GLU A 4 24.81 -8.29 26.02
C GLU A 4 23.60 -8.74 26.86
N PRO A 5 22.39 -8.21 26.59
CA PRO A 5 21.22 -8.52 27.39
C PRO A 5 20.79 -9.98 27.23
N GLU A 6 20.31 -10.60 28.31
CA GLU A 6 19.72 -11.95 28.26
C GLU A 6 18.23 -11.92 27.87
N VAL A 7 17.55 -10.79 28.11
CA VAL A 7 16.13 -10.59 27.82
C VAL A 7 15.91 -9.19 27.24
N LEU A 8 15.19 -9.11 26.12
CA LEU A 8 14.71 -7.87 25.51
C LEU A 8 13.18 -7.81 25.58
N ALA A 9 12.65 -6.72 26.17
CA ALA A 9 11.23 -6.42 26.20
C ALA A 9 10.89 -5.27 25.21
N PRO A 10 10.33 -5.57 24.02
CA PRO A 10 10.14 -4.58 22.93
C PRO A 10 8.94 -3.61 23.09
N GLY A 11 8.20 -3.66 24.20
CA GLY A 11 6.97 -2.85 24.43
C GLY A 11 5.72 -3.38 23.71
N HIS A 12 5.87 -3.97 22.53
CA HIS A 12 4.83 -4.73 21.83
C HIS A 12 5.40 -6.09 21.38
N THR A 13 4.53 -7.11 21.25
CA THR A 13 4.91 -8.50 20.92
C THR A 13 5.61 -9.26 22.06
N ARG A 14 6.18 -10.45 21.77
CA ARG A 14 6.80 -11.32 22.77
C ARG A 14 8.21 -10.84 23.14
N ALA A 15 8.61 -11.07 24.38
CA ALA A 15 9.99 -10.90 24.79
C ALA A 15 10.92 -11.81 23.98
N VAL A 16 12.12 -11.32 23.69
CA VAL A 16 13.19 -12.08 23.03
C VAL A 16 14.21 -12.48 24.10
N THR A 17 14.62 -13.74 24.12
CA THR A 17 15.53 -14.28 25.14
C THR A 17 16.78 -14.87 24.48
N GLY A 18 17.93 -14.69 25.14
CA GLY A 18 19.24 -15.12 24.67
C GLY A 18 19.97 -14.00 23.95
N ALA A 19 21.21 -13.71 24.40
CA ALA A 19 21.99 -12.58 23.90
C ALA A 19 22.26 -12.65 22.39
N ASP A 20 22.52 -13.84 21.84
CA ASP A 20 22.75 -14.02 20.40
C ASP A 20 21.49 -13.80 19.58
N THR A 21 20.35 -14.37 20.01
CA THR A 21 19.04 -14.14 19.37
C THR A 21 18.64 -12.67 19.39
N ILE A 22 18.86 -11.98 20.52
CA ILE A 22 18.58 -10.54 20.63
C ILE A 22 19.47 -9.74 19.67
N ARG A 23 20.76 -10.10 19.60
CA ARG A 23 21.70 -9.46 18.68
C ARG A 23 21.27 -9.67 17.23
N GLU A 24 20.86 -10.87 16.86
CA GLU A 24 20.35 -11.19 15.52
C GLU A 24 19.11 -10.36 15.19
N VAL A 25 18.05 -10.45 16.00
CA VAL A 25 16.78 -9.75 15.75
C VAL A 25 16.98 -8.23 15.59
N LEU A 26 17.77 -7.61 16.47
CA LEU A 26 18.04 -6.17 16.39
C LEU A 26 18.94 -5.80 15.19
N THR A 27 19.84 -6.70 14.79
CA THR A 27 20.65 -6.55 13.58
C THR A 27 19.78 -6.62 12.33
N ASP A 28 18.87 -7.59 12.26
CA ASP A 28 17.94 -7.77 11.16
C ASP A 28 17.04 -6.54 10.98
N TYR A 29 16.43 -6.02 12.06
CA TYR A 29 15.62 -4.80 11.99
C TYR A 29 16.44 -3.59 11.52
N ARG A 30 17.65 -3.42 12.06
CA ARG A 30 18.56 -2.34 11.65
C ARG A 30 18.86 -2.43 10.16
N ASP A 31 19.16 -3.63 9.66
CA ASP A 31 19.59 -3.84 8.29
C ASP A 31 18.41 -3.71 7.31
N ALA A 32 17.21 -4.15 7.69
CA ALA A 32 15.98 -3.90 6.93
C ALA A 32 15.69 -2.39 6.79
N ILE A 33 15.75 -1.63 7.90
CA ILE A 33 15.52 -0.17 7.87
C ILE A 33 16.59 0.54 7.03
N ARG A 34 17.86 0.16 7.19
CA ARG A 34 18.96 0.72 6.39
C ARG A 34 18.83 0.38 4.92
N HIS A 35 18.40 -0.83 4.58
CA HIS A 35 18.17 -1.24 3.21
C HIS A 35 17.10 -0.36 2.56
N ILE A 36 15.92 -0.25 3.19
CA ILE A 36 14.79 0.54 2.66
C ILE A 36 15.20 2.01 2.46
N THR A 37 15.83 2.62 3.46
CA THR A 37 16.23 4.04 3.38
C THR A 37 17.31 4.26 2.33
N ARG A 38 18.32 3.37 2.24
CA ARG A 38 19.39 3.45 1.23
C ARG A 38 18.85 3.25 -0.19
N GLU A 39 18.07 2.20 -0.45
CA GLU A 39 17.53 1.94 -1.79
C GLU A 39 16.57 3.04 -2.23
N THR A 40 15.74 3.55 -1.31
CA THR A 40 14.87 4.69 -1.63
C THR A 40 15.70 5.92 -1.98
N ARG A 41 16.75 6.24 -1.20
CA ARG A 41 17.65 7.36 -1.45
C ARG A 41 18.37 7.25 -2.80
N VAL A 42 18.88 6.07 -3.13
CA VAL A 42 19.54 5.77 -4.42
C VAL A 42 18.56 5.96 -5.57
N GLY A 43 17.33 5.47 -5.42
CA GLY A 43 16.27 5.65 -6.40
C GLY A 43 15.89 7.11 -6.63
N MET A 44 15.81 7.89 -5.56
CA MET A 44 15.59 9.34 -5.63
C MET A 44 16.73 10.06 -6.36
N ASP A 45 17.99 9.73 -6.07
CA ASP A 45 19.15 10.28 -6.80
C ASP A 45 19.10 9.94 -8.29
N ALA A 46 18.53 8.78 -8.63
CA ALA A 46 18.32 8.35 -10.01
C ALA A 46 17.05 8.94 -10.65
N GLY A 47 16.32 9.83 -9.97
CA GLY A 47 15.12 10.48 -10.49
C GLY A 47 13.89 9.58 -10.60
N ARG A 48 13.85 8.46 -9.88
CA ARG A 48 12.69 7.55 -9.86
C ARG A 48 11.56 8.15 -9.02
N THR A 49 10.32 7.91 -9.45
CA THR A 49 9.14 8.43 -8.75
C THR A 49 8.85 7.67 -7.46
N ILE A 50 8.04 8.27 -6.59
CA ILE A 50 7.61 7.66 -5.33
C ILE A 50 6.95 6.29 -5.54
N ASP A 51 6.08 6.17 -6.55
CA ASP A 51 5.37 4.93 -6.83
C ASP A 51 6.26 3.89 -7.51
N ASP A 52 7.17 4.28 -8.40
CA ASP A 52 8.16 3.34 -8.97
C ASP A 52 8.98 2.68 -7.87
N LEU A 53 9.41 3.46 -6.88
CA LEU A 53 10.21 2.96 -5.77
C LEU A 53 9.40 2.07 -4.85
N ALA A 54 8.18 2.48 -4.50
CA ALA A 54 7.33 1.71 -3.60
C ALA A 54 6.90 0.36 -4.17
N HIS A 55 6.85 0.21 -5.51
CA HIS A 55 6.53 -1.06 -6.17
C HIS A 55 7.75 -1.93 -6.50
N SER A 56 8.97 -1.40 -6.40
CA SER A 56 10.19 -2.15 -6.83
C SER A 56 11.18 -2.44 -5.72
N ILE A 57 11.14 -1.70 -4.62
CA ILE A 57 12.02 -1.96 -3.48
C ILE A 57 11.40 -3.09 -2.65
N GLU A 58 12.16 -4.16 -2.50
CA GLU A 58 11.83 -5.30 -1.66
C GLU A 58 12.98 -5.54 -0.68
N LEU A 59 12.69 -6.15 0.47
CA LEU A 59 13.77 -6.60 1.35
C LEU A 59 14.52 -7.76 0.67
N PRO A 60 15.85 -7.86 0.86
CA PRO A 60 16.62 -9.03 0.46
C PRO A 60 15.99 -10.32 1.04
N PRO A 61 15.98 -11.45 0.30
CA PRO A 61 15.32 -12.69 0.74
C PRO A 61 15.69 -13.13 2.15
N GLU A 62 16.98 -13.00 2.52
CA GLU A 62 17.51 -13.34 3.83
C GLU A 62 16.91 -12.53 5.00
N LEU A 63 16.34 -11.36 4.70
CA LEU A 63 15.59 -10.52 5.65
C LEU A 63 14.08 -10.72 5.49
N ALA A 64 13.56 -10.78 4.26
CA ALA A 64 12.12 -10.87 3.97
C ALA A 64 11.45 -12.14 4.52
N GLU A 65 12.22 -13.23 4.64
CA GLU A 65 11.74 -14.51 5.16
C GLU A 65 11.78 -14.60 6.69
N LYS A 66 12.43 -13.65 7.37
CA LYS A 66 12.55 -13.66 8.83
C LYS A 66 11.18 -13.44 9.50
N PRO A 67 10.78 -14.29 10.48
CA PRO A 67 9.47 -14.19 11.11
C PRO A 67 9.16 -12.82 11.75
N HIS A 68 10.15 -12.15 12.33
CA HIS A 68 10.01 -10.82 12.95
C HIS A 68 9.98 -9.67 11.93
N LEU A 69 10.34 -9.90 10.68
CA LEU A 69 10.27 -8.89 9.61
C LEU A 69 9.03 -9.01 8.72
N ARG A 70 8.12 -9.95 9.02
CA ARG A 70 6.85 -10.08 8.31
C ARG A 70 5.99 -8.83 8.48
N GLU A 71 5.36 -8.41 7.40
CA GLU A 71 4.63 -7.13 7.26
C GLU A 71 3.22 -7.12 7.90
N TYR A 72 3.10 -7.63 9.12
CA TYR A 72 1.82 -7.67 9.84
C TYR A 72 1.31 -6.28 10.23
N TYR A 73 2.18 -5.27 10.29
CA TYR A 73 1.83 -3.90 10.69
C TYR A 73 2.45 -2.84 9.78
N GLY A 74 3.78 -2.75 9.75
CA GLY A 74 4.49 -1.96 8.74
C GLY A 74 4.52 -2.71 7.40
N ARG A 75 4.73 -1.97 6.30
CA ARG A 75 5.04 -2.51 4.98
C ARG A 75 6.20 -1.75 4.37
N VAL A 76 7.01 -2.40 3.54
CA VAL A 76 8.15 -1.85 2.82
C VAL A 76 7.69 -0.71 1.93
N ASP A 77 6.63 -0.91 1.15
CA ASP A 77 6.10 0.11 0.25
C ASP A 77 5.58 1.34 1.01
N PHE A 78 5.03 1.15 2.22
CA PHE A 78 4.64 2.26 3.10
C PHE A 78 5.86 3.01 3.64
N ALA A 79 6.89 2.28 4.06
CA ALA A 79 8.14 2.86 4.57
C ALA A 79 8.90 3.62 3.48
N VAL A 80 8.94 3.10 2.25
CA VAL A 80 9.51 3.78 1.07
C VAL A 80 8.78 5.10 0.82
N ARG A 81 7.45 5.09 0.75
CA ARG A 81 6.65 6.31 0.57
C ARG A 81 6.88 7.31 1.70
N ALA A 82 6.89 6.85 2.95
CA ALA A 82 7.14 7.70 4.11
C ALA A 82 8.53 8.35 4.08
N TYR A 83 9.57 7.59 3.73
CA TYR A 83 10.93 8.12 3.62
C TYR A 83 11.07 9.10 2.45
N PHE A 84 10.50 8.78 1.30
CA PHE A 84 10.48 9.66 0.12
C PHE A 84 9.82 11.00 0.47
N VAL A 85 8.58 10.98 0.96
CA VAL A 85 7.82 12.19 1.30
C VAL A 85 8.50 12.98 2.43
N GLY A 86 9.04 12.29 3.43
CA GLY A 86 9.79 12.93 4.52
C GLY A 86 11.09 13.62 4.07
N THR A 87 11.61 13.26 2.89
CA THR A 87 12.88 13.79 2.37
C THR A 87 12.67 14.88 1.32
N VAL A 88 11.78 14.68 0.35
CA VAL A 88 11.57 15.61 -0.79
C VAL A 88 10.15 16.16 -0.91
N GLY A 89 9.22 15.70 -0.08
CA GLY A 89 7.80 16.10 -0.14
C GLY A 89 6.97 15.25 -1.10
N TRP A 90 5.77 15.74 -1.43
CA TRP A 90 4.76 15.02 -2.20
C TRP A 90 5.01 15.01 -3.71
N PHE A 91 5.78 15.98 -4.22
CA PHE A 91 6.00 16.16 -5.65
C PHE A 91 6.98 15.10 -6.18
N ASP A 92 6.55 14.36 -7.21
CA ASP A 92 7.27 13.22 -7.78
C ASP A 92 8.32 13.60 -8.84
N GLY A 93 8.44 14.90 -9.18
CA GLY A 93 9.34 15.40 -10.21
C GLY A 93 8.73 15.46 -11.62
N ASN A 94 7.54 14.90 -11.84
CA ASN A 94 6.85 14.96 -13.12
C ASN A 94 6.00 16.24 -13.21
N PRO A 95 6.25 17.17 -14.16
CA PRO A 95 5.49 18.41 -14.25
C PRO A 95 3.96 18.23 -14.36
N THR A 96 3.49 17.11 -14.89
CA THR A 96 2.06 16.78 -14.97
C THR A 96 1.40 16.65 -13.59
N SER A 97 2.16 16.28 -12.55
CA SER A 97 1.66 16.13 -11.17
C SER A 97 1.60 17.45 -10.39
N LEU A 98 2.13 18.56 -10.92
CA LEU A 98 2.11 19.87 -10.23
C LEU A 98 0.70 20.44 -10.08
N SER A 99 -0.15 20.19 -11.06
CA SER A 99 -1.54 20.66 -11.09
C SER A 99 -2.38 19.66 -11.87
N PRO A 100 -2.66 18.47 -11.28
CA PRO A 100 -3.49 17.47 -11.93
C PRO A 100 -4.92 18.00 -12.09
N LEU A 101 -5.68 17.35 -12.98
CA LEU A 101 -7.12 17.56 -13.05
C LEU A 101 -7.77 17.24 -11.70
N SER A 102 -8.97 17.78 -11.48
CA SER A 102 -9.78 17.29 -10.36
C SER A 102 -10.08 15.80 -10.59
N PRO A 103 -10.16 14.97 -9.52
CA PRO A 103 -10.48 13.55 -9.67
C PRO A 103 -11.79 13.29 -10.44
N ALA A 104 -12.78 14.17 -10.31
CA ALA A 104 -14.04 14.08 -11.05
C ALA A 104 -13.86 14.37 -12.56
N ASP A 105 -13.12 15.42 -12.91
CA ASP A 105 -12.85 15.77 -14.32
C ASP A 105 -12.05 14.68 -15.04
N GLU A 106 -11.04 14.12 -14.36
CA GLU A 106 -10.26 13.00 -14.92
C GLU A 106 -11.15 11.76 -15.09
N ALA A 107 -11.98 11.44 -14.09
CA ALA A 107 -12.88 10.30 -14.15
C ALA A 107 -13.87 10.39 -15.32
N HIS A 108 -14.51 11.55 -15.54
CA HIS A 108 -15.41 11.74 -16.69
C HIS A 108 -14.71 11.48 -18.03
N ARG A 109 -13.53 12.06 -18.23
CA ARG A 109 -12.75 11.90 -19.48
C ARG A 109 -12.29 10.45 -19.67
N PHE A 110 -11.91 9.78 -18.59
CA PHE A 110 -11.51 8.38 -18.65
C PHE A 110 -12.68 7.47 -19.02
N ILE A 111 -13.85 7.71 -18.44
CA ILE A 111 -15.08 6.94 -18.74
C ILE A 111 -15.47 7.15 -20.21
N GLU A 112 -15.42 8.37 -20.72
CA GLU A 112 -15.67 8.65 -22.15
C GLU A 112 -14.70 7.87 -23.04
N LEU A 113 -13.40 7.92 -22.74
CA LEU A 113 -12.36 7.19 -23.48
C LEU A 113 -12.58 5.66 -23.43
N ALA A 114 -13.07 5.15 -22.31
CA ALA A 114 -13.33 3.72 -22.11
C ALA A 114 -14.61 3.22 -22.82
N GLY A 115 -15.41 4.11 -23.42
CA GLY A 115 -16.66 3.75 -24.10
C GLY A 115 -17.92 3.91 -23.25
N GLY A 116 -17.87 4.72 -22.20
CA GLY A 116 -19.00 5.04 -21.32
C GLY A 116 -19.02 4.22 -20.02
N PRO A 117 -19.93 4.56 -19.09
CA PRO A 117 -19.97 3.97 -17.75
C PRO A 117 -20.18 2.46 -17.76
N GLU A 118 -20.97 1.93 -18.70
CA GLU A 118 -21.22 0.48 -18.81
C GLU A 118 -19.99 -0.31 -19.23
N ALA A 119 -19.13 0.27 -20.08
CA ALA A 119 -17.88 -0.37 -20.48
C ALA A 119 -16.91 -0.47 -19.29
N VAL A 120 -16.86 0.58 -18.46
CA VAL A 120 -16.07 0.59 -17.22
C VAL A 120 -16.63 -0.41 -16.22
N LEU A 121 -17.95 -0.47 -16.04
CA LEU A 121 -18.60 -1.43 -15.15
C LEU A 121 -18.34 -2.89 -15.59
N ALA A 122 -18.40 -3.17 -16.89
CA ALA A 122 -18.02 -4.48 -17.42
C ALA A 122 -16.56 -4.83 -17.13
N ALA A 123 -15.65 -3.85 -17.21
CA ALA A 123 -14.25 -4.02 -16.84
C ALA A 123 -14.04 -4.26 -15.33
N VAL A 124 -14.82 -3.58 -14.47
CA VAL A 124 -14.84 -3.84 -13.00
C VAL A 124 -15.22 -5.29 -12.73
N GLU A 125 -16.28 -5.78 -13.37
CA GLU A 125 -16.75 -7.15 -13.18
C GLU A 125 -15.74 -8.19 -13.69
N LYS A 126 -15.12 -7.92 -14.84
CA LYS A 126 -14.03 -8.75 -15.35
C LYS A 126 -12.87 -8.81 -14.33
N ALA A 127 -12.36 -7.67 -13.88
CA ALA A 127 -11.26 -7.60 -12.90
C ALA A 127 -11.63 -8.33 -11.59
N ARG A 128 -12.87 -8.16 -11.12
CA ARG A 128 -13.38 -8.89 -9.95
C ARG A 128 -13.34 -10.41 -10.12
N THR A 129 -13.79 -10.92 -11.27
CA THR A 129 -13.83 -12.36 -11.54
C THR A 129 -12.44 -12.97 -11.74
N GLU A 130 -11.48 -12.19 -12.24
CA GLU A 130 -10.07 -12.57 -12.38
C GLU A 130 -9.29 -12.46 -11.06
N GLY A 131 -9.89 -11.92 -10.00
CA GLY A 131 -9.26 -11.70 -8.70
C GLY A 131 -8.36 -10.47 -8.64
N ASP A 132 -8.36 -9.62 -9.67
CA ASP A 132 -7.64 -8.35 -9.72
C ASP A 132 -8.42 -7.25 -8.98
N TYR A 133 -8.52 -7.43 -7.67
CA TYR A 133 -9.37 -6.58 -6.84
C TYR A 133 -8.84 -5.15 -6.73
N GLN A 134 -7.53 -4.94 -6.75
CA GLN A 134 -6.96 -3.59 -6.67
C GLN A 134 -7.30 -2.80 -7.94
N TRP A 135 -7.25 -3.43 -9.11
CA TRP A 135 -7.69 -2.79 -10.34
C TRP A 135 -9.19 -2.53 -10.37
N ALA A 136 -10.01 -3.51 -9.96
CA ALA A 136 -11.46 -3.34 -9.85
C ALA A 136 -11.83 -2.17 -8.93
N LEU A 137 -11.12 -1.99 -7.81
CA LEU A 137 -11.29 -0.85 -6.89
C LEU A 137 -10.95 0.50 -7.55
N GLN A 138 -9.88 0.56 -8.33
CA GLN A 138 -9.50 1.79 -9.04
C GLN A 138 -10.48 2.16 -10.17
N LEU A 139 -11.09 1.15 -10.81
CA LEU A 139 -12.10 1.37 -11.85
C LEU A 139 -13.43 1.83 -11.26
N ILE A 140 -13.92 1.19 -10.19
CA ILE A 140 -15.18 1.58 -9.55
C ILE A 140 -15.08 2.98 -8.91
N ASP A 141 -13.89 3.37 -8.44
CA ASP A 141 -13.64 4.72 -7.93
C ASP A 141 -13.84 5.79 -9.00
N ARG A 142 -13.48 5.53 -10.27
CA ARG A 142 -13.75 6.46 -11.36
C ARG A 142 -15.24 6.65 -11.58
N LEU A 143 -16.03 5.57 -11.56
CA LEU A 143 -17.49 5.68 -11.65
C LEU A 143 -18.06 6.53 -10.52
N ILE A 144 -17.64 6.27 -9.27
CA ILE A 144 -18.10 7.03 -8.11
C ILE A 144 -17.71 8.52 -8.20
N LEU A 145 -16.47 8.82 -8.59
CA LEU A 145 -15.96 10.19 -8.73
C LEU A 145 -16.67 10.98 -9.83
N ALA A 146 -17.09 10.31 -10.89
CA ALA A 146 -17.90 10.90 -11.97
C ALA A 146 -19.40 11.01 -11.62
N GLY A 147 -19.82 10.54 -10.44
CA GLY A 147 -21.24 10.52 -10.05
C GLY A 147 -22.07 9.45 -10.77
N GLU A 148 -21.42 8.44 -11.35
CA GLU A 148 -22.06 7.35 -12.09
C GLU A 148 -22.40 6.16 -11.17
N GLY A 149 -23.55 5.53 -11.41
CA GLY A 149 -23.98 4.30 -10.73
C GLY A 149 -24.51 4.44 -9.29
N GLY A 150 -24.33 5.59 -8.63
CA GLY A 150 -24.92 5.91 -7.32
C GLY A 150 -24.68 4.83 -6.26
N GLU A 151 -25.75 4.40 -5.58
CA GLU A 151 -25.69 3.37 -4.53
C GLU A 151 -25.19 2.00 -5.04
N SER A 152 -25.46 1.67 -6.31
CA SER A 152 -24.96 0.42 -6.90
C SER A 152 -23.43 0.40 -6.96
N ALA A 153 -22.82 1.52 -7.38
CA ALA A 153 -21.36 1.63 -7.46
C ALA A 153 -20.70 1.54 -6.07
N LYS A 154 -21.29 2.19 -5.06
CA LYS A 154 -20.85 2.07 -3.66
C LYS A 154 -20.93 0.62 -3.15
N ALA A 155 -22.02 -0.08 -3.44
CA ALA A 155 -22.21 -1.47 -3.04
C ALA A 155 -21.17 -2.40 -3.69
N ILE A 156 -20.85 -2.19 -4.97
CA ILE A 156 -19.78 -2.92 -5.66
C ILE A 156 -18.43 -2.64 -5.01
N LYS A 157 -18.11 -1.36 -4.72
CA LYS A 157 -16.86 -1.01 -4.03
C LYS A 157 -16.76 -1.67 -2.65
N ALA A 158 -17.84 -1.67 -1.86
CA ALA A 158 -17.87 -2.34 -0.56
C ALA A 158 -17.58 -3.84 -0.67
N LEU A 159 -18.19 -4.53 -1.65
CA LEU A 159 -17.90 -5.94 -1.93
C LEU A 159 -16.42 -6.15 -2.29
N LEU A 160 -15.87 -5.35 -3.20
CA LEU A 160 -14.48 -5.45 -3.64
C LEU A 160 -13.50 -5.23 -2.49
N LEU A 161 -13.74 -4.24 -1.63
CA LEU A 161 -12.94 -3.98 -0.43
C LEU A 161 -12.92 -5.21 0.49
N ARG A 162 -14.07 -5.86 0.70
CA ARG A 162 -14.16 -7.08 1.52
C ARG A 162 -13.42 -8.26 0.91
N LEU A 163 -13.50 -8.43 -0.41
CA LEU A 163 -12.78 -9.48 -1.13
C LEU A 163 -11.26 -9.24 -1.04
N HIS A 164 -10.82 -8.02 -1.34
CA HIS A 164 -9.41 -7.65 -1.29
C HIS A 164 -8.82 -7.80 0.12
N ALA A 165 -9.58 -7.45 1.16
CA ALA A 165 -9.16 -7.58 2.55
C ALA A 165 -8.84 -9.02 2.98
N ARG A 166 -9.41 -10.05 2.33
CA ARG A 166 -9.17 -11.47 2.69
C ARG A 166 -7.74 -11.90 2.43
N ALA A 167 -7.08 -11.31 1.42
CA ALA A 167 -5.71 -11.62 1.05
C ALA A 167 -4.67 -10.81 1.86
N GLN A 168 -5.11 -9.84 2.66
CA GLN A 168 -4.21 -8.93 3.36
C GLN A 168 -3.71 -9.53 4.68
N ILE A 169 -2.41 -9.77 4.77
CA ILE A 169 -1.75 -10.15 6.03
C ILE A 169 -1.51 -8.94 6.94
N ASN A 170 -1.43 -7.74 6.35
CA ASN A 170 -1.19 -6.50 7.08
C ASN A 170 -2.46 -6.06 7.81
N CYS A 171 -2.43 -6.06 9.14
CA CYS A 171 -3.59 -5.77 9.97
C CYS A 171 -4.17 -4.36 9.71
N PRO A 172 -3.36 -3.27 9.70
CA PRO A 172 -3.87 -1.94 9.33
C PRO A 172 -4.58 -1.92 7.97
N THR A 173 -3.94 -2.39 6.90
CA THR A 173 -4.52 -2.41 5.55
C THR A 173 -5.82 -3.22 5.50
N ARG A 174 -5.81 -4.43 6.07
CA ARG A 174 -6.99 -5.31 6.12
C ARG A 174 -8.17 -4.64 6.80
N HIS A 175 -7.94 -4.07 7.99
CA HIS A 175 -9.00 -3.47 8.77
C HIS A 175 -9.50 -2.15 8.17
N TYR A 176 -8.62 -1.39 7.50
CA TYR A 176 -9.02 -0.19 6.78
C TYR A 176 -10.02 -0.53 5.67
N TYR A 177 -9.72 -1.54 4.83
CA TYR A 177 -10.66 -1.99 3.80
C TYR A 177 -12.00 -2.49 4.36
N ILE A 178 -11.98 -3.26 5.45
CA ILE A 178 -13.21 -3.76 6.09
C ILE A 178 -14.06 -2.61 6.63
N GLN A 179 -13.42 -1.62 7.27
CA GLN A 179 -14.10 -0.47 7.83
C GLN A 179 -14.66 0.44 6.74
N SER A 180 -13.89 0.74 5.70
CA SER A 180 -14.37 1.53 4.56
C SER A 180 -15.54 0.86 3.83
N ALA A 181 -15.54 -0.47 3.71
CA ALA A 181 -16.69 -1.20 3.17
C ALA A 181 -17.95 -1.01 4.02
N LYS A 182 -17.80 -1.09 5.35
CA LYS A 182 -18.91 -0.88 6.29
C LYS A 182 -19.46 0.54 6.21
N GLU A 183 -18.60 1.55 6.06
CA GLU A 183 -19.03 2.95 5.92
C GLU A 183 -19.82 3.18 4.64
N LEU A 184 -19.41 2.57 3.51
CA LEU A 184 -20.14 2.63 2.24
C LEU A 184 -21.51 1.93 2.30
N GLU A 185 -21.67 0.90 3.14
CA GLU A 185 -22.94 0.19 3.34
C GLU A 185 -23.89 0.92 4.31
N GLN A 186 -23.36 1.81 5.15
CA GLN A 186 -24.09 2.53 6.19
C GLN A 186 -24.41 3.99 5.84
N GLY A 187 -23.86 4.49 4.72
CA GLY A 187 -23.90 5.88 4.28
C GLY A 187 -24.66 6.11 2.97
#